data_AF-A0A0Q9LZI9-F1
#
_entry.id   AF-A0A0Q9LZI9-F1
#
_cell.length_a   1.000
_cell.length_b   1.000
_cell.length_c   1.000
_cell.angle_alpha   90.00
_cell.angle_beta   90.00
_cell.angle_gamma   90.00
#
_symmetry.space_group_name_H-M   'P 1'
#
loop_
_entity.id
_entity.type
_entity.pdbx_description
1 polymer ?
#
loop_
_entity_poly.entity_id
_entity_poly.type
_entity_poly.pdbx_seq_one_letter_code
_entity_poly.pdbx_strand_id
1 'polypeptide(L)'
;MKALIAIGTAVGILAGLWTQLSTPFGLITWVGFVGWACYFAAGGKRKGLIKAIPASLSGALWGSAIVWTAGVVTLPAILPISVGLAAFAMCVQSRWPVLSFIPGTFAGCAAFFGTSFDLAATCLALTVGACLGWLSEYAASRIGSISAKSEAPVEAQPVQ
;
A
#
# COMPACT_ATOMS: atom_id res chain seq x y z
N MET A 1 16.37 17.43 -3.04
CA MET A 1 16.92 16.92 -1.75
C MET A 1 16.02 17.24 -0.55
N LYS A 2 15.68 18.51 -0.25
CA LYS A 2 14.82 18.88 0.90
C LYS A 2 13.49 18.07 0.99
N ALA A 3 12.79 17.85 -0.13
CA ALA A 3 11.54 17.08 -0.17
C ALA A 3 11.71 15.57 0.16
N LEU A 4 12.80 14.94 -0.32
CA LEU A 4 13.08 13.54 -0.03
C LEU A 4 13.48 13.34 1.43
N ILE A 5 14.17 14.32 2.03
CA ILE A 5 14.48 14.31 3.46
C ILE A 5 13.19 14.43 4.27
N ALA A 6 12.28 15.35 3.90
CA ALA A 6 10.98 15.49 4.58
C ALA A 6 10.15 14.19 4.51
N ILE A 7 10.10 13.53 3.35
CA ILE A 7 9.41 12.24 3.18
C ILE A 7 10.10 11.13 3.96
N GLY A 8 11.44 11.07 3.92
CA GLY A 8 12.23 10.06 4.62
C GLY A 8 12.08 10.18 6.14
N THR A 9 12.09 11.40 6.69
CA THR A 9 11.86 11.65 8.11
C THR A 9 10.44 11.24 8.51
N ALA A 10 9.42 11.65 7.76
CA ALA A 10 8.04 11.27 8.06
C ALA A 10 7.84 9.75 7.99
N VAL A 11 8.33 9.10 6.93
CA VAL A 11 8.24 7.64 6.76
C VAL A 11 9.01 6.91 7.85
N GLY A 12 10.23 7.34 8.18
CA GLY A 12 11.05 6.69 9.21
C GLY A 12 10.40 6.71 10.59
N ILE A 13 9.86 7.86 11.00
CA ILE A 13 9.15 8.00 12.29
C ILE A 13 7.91 7.10 12.30
N LEU A 14 7.06 7.18 11.27
CA LEU A 14 5.85 6.38 11.21
C LEU A 14 6.14 4.88 11.10
N ALA A 15 7.21 4.48 10.42
CA ALA A 15 7.59 3.07 10.28
C ALA A 15 8.09 2.49 11.60
N GLY A 16 8.86 3.27 12.36
CA GLY A 16 9.27 2.91 13.73
C GLY A 16 8.07 2.74 14.65
N LEU A 17 7.14 3.70 14.64
CA LEU A 17 5.90 3.62 15.42
C LEU A 17 5.02 2.44 14.99
N TRP A 18 4.86 2.21 13.68
CA TRP A 18 4.09 1.10 13.13
C TRP A 18 4.62 -0.24 13.59
N THR A 19 5.95 -0.42 13.61
CA THR A 19 6.56 -1.69 14.05
C THR A 19 6.26 -2.00 15.51
N GLN A 20 6.19 -0.98 16.38
CA GLN A 20 5.83 -1.16 17.79
C GLN A 20 4.33 -1.33 18.01
N LEU A 21 3.50 -0.59 17.28
CA LEU A 21 2.04 -0.57 17.48
C LEU A 21 1.31 -1.70 16.76
N SER A 22 1.81 -2.19 15.63
CA SER A 22 1.11 -3.23 14.85
C SER A 22 0.92 -4.54 15.63
N THR A 23 1.94 -4.97 16.38
CA THR A 23 1.92 -6.21 17.17
C THR A 23 0.79 -6.26 18.21
N PRO A 24 0.62 -5.29 19.13
CA PRO A 24 -0.46 -5.34 20.12
C PRO A 24 -1.87 -5.23 19.52
N PHE A 25 -2.03 -4.66 18.32
CA PHE A 25 -3.32 -4.62 17.61
C PHE A 25 -3.59 -5.85 16.73
N GLY A 26 -2.70 -6.86 16.75
CA GLY A 26 -2.84 -8.07 15.93
C GLY A 26 -2.67 -7.83 14.43
N LEU A 27 -2.04 -6.71 14.04
CA LEU A 27 -1.82 -6.34 12.64
C LEU A 27 -0.51 -6.93 12.13
N ILE A 28 -0.53 -7.44 10.91
CA ILE A 28 0.65 -8.06 10.30
C ILE A 28 1.58 -6.96 9.77
N THR A 29 2.62 -6.66 10.55
CA THR A 29 3.51 -5.50 10.33
C THR A 29 4.05 -5.41 8.91
N TRP A 30 4.57 -6.54 8.38
CA TRP A 30 5.18 -6.58 7.05
C TRP A 30 4.17 -6.37 5.92
N VAL A 31 2.93 -6.87 6.07
CA VAL A 31 1.84 -6.63 5.12
C VAL A 31 1.43 -5.16 5.12
N GLY A 32 1.46 -4.53 6.30
CA GLY A 32 1.33 -3.08 6.41
C GLY A 32 2.36 -2.33 5.55
N PHE A 33 3.63 -2.75 5.59
CA PHE A 33 4.66 -2.17 4.72
C PHE A 33 4.42 -2.44 3.23
N VAL A 34 3.86 -3.59 2.86
CA VAL A 34 3.45 -3.87 1.47
C VAL A 34 2.36 -2.90 1.01
N GLY A 35 1.32 -2.69 1.84
CA GLY A 35 0.25 -1.72 1.56
C GLY A 35 0.79 -0.28 1.42
N TRP A 36 1.73 0.08 2.29
CA TRP A 36 2.43 1.36 2.26
C TRP A 36 3.24 1.54 0.97
N ALA A 37 4.01 0.53 0.58
CA ALA A 37 4.76 0.55 -0.69
C ALA A 37 3.82 0.65 -1.90
N CYS A 38 2.71 -0.09 -1.89
CA CYS A 38 1.68 -0.02 -2.94
C CYS A 38 1.10 1.39 -3.09
N TYR A 39 0.86 2.09 -1.97
CA TYR A 39 0.41 3.49 -2.00
C TYR A 39 1.36 4.40 -2.76
N PHE A 40 2.66 4.36 -2.43
CA PHE A 40 3.66 5.20 -3.11
C PHE A 40 3.84 4.79 -4.58
N ALA A 41 3.88 3.48 -4.85
CA ALA A 41 4.01 2.95 -6.21
C ALA A 41 2.79 3.28 -7.10
N ALA A 42 1.60 3.43 -6.51
CA ALA A 42 0.40 3.87 -7.22
C ALA A 42 0.37 5.38 -7.54
N GLY A 43 1.45 6.12 -7.20
CA GLY A 43 1.62 7.54 -7.51
C GLY A 43 1.30 8.49 -6.36
N GLY A 44 1.08 7.98 -5.15
CA GLY A 44 0.81 8.78 -3.95
C GLY A 44 -0.42 9.68 -4.06
N LYS A 45 -0.50 10.69 -3.19
CA LYS A 45 -1.65 11.59 -3.05
C LYS A 45 -2.96 10.82 -2.87
N ARG A 46 -4.10 11.48 -3.12
CA ARG A 46 -5.42 10.82 -3.10
C ARG A 46 -5.56 9.71 -4.15
N LYS A 47 -4.91 9.85 -5.30
CA LYS A 47 -4.97 8.86 -6.40
C LYS A 47 -4.30 7.53 -6.00
N GLY A 48 -3.22 7.60 -5.22
CA GLY A 48 -2.52 6.45 -4.68
C GLY A 48 -3.42 5.58 -3.82
N LEU A 49 -4.19 6.16 -2.89
CA LEU A 49 -5.16 5.41 -2.10
C LEU A 49 -6.27 4.77 -2.96
N ILE A 50 -6.84 5.55 -3.88
CA ILE A 50 -7.96 5.12 -4.74
C ILE A 50 -7.56 3.93 -5.63
N LYS A 51 -6.27 3.81 -5.98
CA LYS A 51 -5.77 2.69 -6.79
C LYS A 51 -5.17 1.57 -5.96
N ALA A 52 -4.33 1.89 -4.97
CA ALA A 52 -3.59 0.91 -4.19
C ALA A 52 -4.51 0.04 -3.35
N ILE A 53 -5.43 0.62 -2.58
CA ILE A 53 -6.30 -0.16 -1.70
C ILE A 53 -7.15 -1.13 -2.52
N PRO A 54 -7.94 -0.70 -3.52
CA PRO A 54 -8.78 -1.63 -4.26
C PRO A 54 -7.98 -2.68 -5.04
N ALA A 55 -6.86 -2.30 -5.65
CA ALA A 55 -5.99 -3.24 -6.36
C ALA A 55 -5.43 -4.32 -5.45
N SER A 56 -4.88 -3.94 -4.29
CA SER A 56 -4.30 -4.89 -3.33
C SER A 56 -5.36 -5.76 -2.66
N LEU A 57 -6.53 -5.21 -2.33
CA LEU A 57 -7.64 -6.01 -1.79
C LEU A 57 -8.17 -7.02 -2.81
N SER A 58 -8.35 -6.60 -4.06
CA SER A 58 -8.69 -7.51 -5.15
C SER A 58 -7.66 -8.63 -5.31
N GLY A 59 -6.38 -8.31 -5.17
CA GLY A 59 -5.30 -9.30 -5.13
C GLY A 59 -5.50 -10.38 -4.09
N ALA A 60 -5.80 -9.98 -2.85
CA ALA A 60 -6.06 -10.91 -1.75
C ALA A 60 -7.30 -11.78 -2.02
N LEU A 61 -8.34 -11.23 -2.66
CA LEU A 61 -9.53 -11.99 -3.08
C LEU A 61 -9.21 -13.02 -4.19
N TRP A 62 -8.36 -12.67 -5.14
CA TRP A 62 -7.89 -13.66 -6.12
C TRP A 62 -7.05 -14.76 -5.46
N GLY A 63 -6.21 -14.40 -4.48
CA GLY A 63 -5.48 -15.35 -3.65
C GLY A 63 -6.42 -16.34 -2.93
N SER A 64 -7.49 -15.84 -2.32
CA SER A 64 -8.47 -16.69 -1.64
C SER A 64 -9.23 -17.59 -2.62
N ALA A 65 -9.57 -17.10 -3.81
CA ALA A 65 -10.16 -17.91 -4.88
C ALA A 65 -9.22 -19.04 -5.35
N ILE A 66 -7.92 -18.78 -5.48
CA ILE A 66 -6.92 -19.79 -5.82
C ILE A 66 -6.90 -20.90 -4.76
N VAL A 67 -6.82 -20.54 -3.47
CA VAL A 67 -6.77 -21.52 -2.38
C VAL A 67 -8.08 -22.32 -2.29
N TRP A 68 -9.22 -21.63 -2.44
CA TRP A 68 -10.53 -22.28 -2.45
C TRP A 68 -10.65 -23.30 -3.58
N THR A 69 -10.31 -22.92 -4.81
CA THR A 69 -10.35 -23.83 -5.97
C THR A 69 -9.41 -25.03 -5.80
N ALA A 70 -8.21 -24.82 -5.27
CA ALA A 70 -7.28 -25.90 -4.98
C ALA A 70 -7.76 -26.85 -3.87
N GLY A 71 -8.58 -26.36 -2.94
CA GLY A 71 -9.17 -27.16 -1.87
C GLY A 71 -10.42 -27.97 -2.28
N VAL A 72 -11.17 -27.50 -3.28
CA VAL A 72 -12.42 -28.16 -3.72
C VAL A 72 -12.24 -29.07 -4.93
N VAL A 73 -11.24 -28.84 -5.78
CA VAL A 73 -11.03 -29.60 -7.02
C VAL A 73 -9.82 -30.51 -6.90
N THR A 74 -10.06 -31.82 -6.99
CA THR A 74 -9.00 -32.84 -6.96
C THR A 74 -8.48 -33.13 -8.37
N LEU A 75 -7.67 -32.21 -8.91
CA LEU A 75 -6.90 -32.42 -10.14
C LEU A 75 -5.39 -32.27 -9.85
N PRO A 76 -4.51 -33.15 -10.37
CA PRO A 76 -3.07 -33.13 -10.07
C PRO A 76 -2.36 -31.81 -10.38
N ALA A 77 -2.91 -30.99 -11.28
CA ALA A 77 -2.37 -29.70 -11.69
C ALA A 77 -3.30 -28.51 -11.36
N ILE A 78 -4.25 -28.67 -10.42
CA ILE A 78 -5.23 -27.61 -10.14
C ILE A 78 -4.59 -26.30 -9.69
N LEU A 79 -3.59 -26.37 -8.81
CA LEU A 79 -2.94 -25.19 -8.25
C LEU A 79 -2.26 -24.32 -9.32
N PRO A 80 -1.34 -24.85 -10.17
CA PRO A 80 -0.75 -24.04 -11.23
C PRO A 80 -1.76 -23.55 -12.27
N ILE A 81 -2.82 -24.33 -12.55
CA ILE A 81 -3.91 -23.90 -13.44
C ILE A 81 -4.67 -22.71 -12.83
N SER A 82 -5.09 -22.81 -11.57
CA SER A 82 -5.79 -21.75 -10.85
C SER A 82 -4.95 -20.48 -10.75
N VAL A 83 -3.65 -20.61 -10.44
CA VAL A 83 -2.72 -19.47 -10.39
C VAL A 83 -2.59 -18.82 -11.78
N GLY A 84 -2.44 -19.61 -12.84
CA GLY A 84 -2.36 -19.09 -14.22
C GLY A 84 -3.62 -18.33 -14.65
N LEU A 85 -4.79 -18.90 -14.38
CA LEU A 85 -6.08 -18.28 -14.68
C LEU A 85 -6.31 -17.01 -13.85
N ALA A 86 -5.99 -17.04 -12.56
CA ALA A 86 -6.10 -15.88 -11.69
C ALA A 86 -5.14 -14.77 -12.12
N ALA A 87 -3.87 -15.08 -12.42
CA ALA A 87 -2.89 -14.10 -12.91
C ALA A 87 -3.35 -13.44 -14.23
N PHE A 88 -3.92 -14.22 -15.16
CA PHE A 88 -4.54 -13.67 -16.36
C PHE A 88 -5.71 -12.72 -16.01
N ALA A 89 -6.61 -13.15 -15.13
CA ALA A 89 -7.76 -12.35 -14.72
C ALA A 89 -7.35 -11.06 -13.96
N MET A 90 -6.30 -11.12 -13.12
CA MET A 90 -5.69 -9.96 -12.45
C MET A 90 -5.17 -8.92 -13.46
N CYS A 91 -4.64 -9.37 -14.60
CA CYS A 91 -4.24 -8.47 -15.68
C CYS A 91 -5.45 -7.89 -16.42
N VAL A 92 -6.47 -8.71 -16.73
CA VAL A 92 -7.67 -8.27 -17.46
C VAL A 92 -8.50 -7.26 -16.64
N GLN A 93 -8.64 -7.46 -15.33
CA GLN A 93 -9.39 -6.54 -14.47
C GLN A 93 -8.80 -5.12 -14.42
N SER A 94 -7.52 -4.96 -14.79
CA SER A 94 -6.86 -3.65 -14.84
C SER A 94 -7.49 -2.69 -15.85
N ARG A 95 -8.36 -3.19 -16.73
CA ARG A 95 -9.24 -2.37 -17.59
C ARG A 95 -10.17 -1.47 -16.78
N TRP A 96 -10.49 -1.83 -15.53
CA TRP A 96 -11.24 -0.97 -14.63
C TRP A 96 -10.31 0.07 -13.98
N PRO A 97 -10.59 1.39 -14.11
CA PRO A 97 -9.67 2.45 -13.68
C PRO A 97 -9.23 2.39 -12.20
N VAL A 98 -10.10 1.85 -11.35
CA VAL A 98 -9.86 1.69 -9.90
C VAL A 98 -8.88 0.54 -9.61
N LEU A 99 -8.85 -0.47 -10.47
CA LEU A 99 -8.01 -1.67 -10.36
C LEU A 99 -6.84 -1.64 -11.37
N SER A 100 -6.58 -0.48 -11.97
CA SER A 100 -5.55 -0.33 -13.00
C SER A 100 -4.12 -0.53 -12.49
N PHE A 101 -3.92 -0.69 -11.18
CA PHE A 101 -2.61 -0.86 -10.55
C PHE A 101 -2.30 -2.36 -10.38
N ILE A 102 -1.93 -3.00 -11.49
CA ILE A 102 -1.59 -4.44 -11.56
C ILE A 102 -0.59 -4.87 -10.47
N PRO A 103 0.51 -4.13 -10.18
CA PRO A 103 1.45 -4.53 -9.14
C PRO A 103 0.81 -4.65 -7.75
N GLY A 104 -0.18 -3.79 -7.44
CA GLY A 104 -0.93 -3.88 -6.19
C GLY A 104 -1.72 -5.18 -6.07
N THR A 105 -2.35 -5.62 -7.15
CA THR A 105 -3.08 -6.90 -7.19
C THR A 105 -2.16 -8.09 -6.95
N PHE A 106 -0.99 -8.14 -7.60
CA PHE A 106 -0.03 -9.21 -7.31
C PHE A 106 0.51 -9.14 -5.88
N ALA A 107 0.81 -7.93 -5.37
CA ALA A 107 1.28 -7.74 -4.00
C ALA A 107 0.26 -8.19 -2.96
N GLY A 108 -1.04 -7.90 -3.18
CA GLY A 108 -2.12 -8.33 -2.31
C GLY A 108 -2.33 -9.85 -2.32
N CYS A 109 -2.23 -10.48 -3.49
CA CYS A 109 -2.29 -11.94 -3.59
C CYS A 109 -1.11 -12.62 -2.87
N ALA A 110 0.11 -12.10 -3.08
CA ALA A 110 1.30 -12.59 -2.40
C ALA A 110 1.22 -12.37 -0.89
N ALA A 111 0.68 -11.23 -0.45
CA ALA A 111 0.43 -10.95 0.96
C ALA A 111 -0.49 -12.02 1.57
N PHE A 112 -1.61 -12.33 0.91
CA PHE A 112 -2.54 -13.36 1.37
C PHE A 112 -1.91 -14.75 1.49
N PHE A 113 -1.03 -15.13 0.56
CA PHE A 113 -0.29 -16.39 0.68
C PHE A 113 0.71 -16.37 1.83
N GLY A 114 1.38 -15.24 2.06
CA GLY A 114 2.36 -15.07 3.13
C GLY A 114 1.76 -14.98 4.54
N THR A 115 0.45 -14.80 4.67
CA THR A 115 -0.27 -14.67 5.95
C THR A 115 -1.05 -15.94 6.31
N SER A 116 -0.62 -17.10 5.78
CA SER A 116 -1.29 -18.38 6.02
C SER A 116 -2.77 -18.36 5.63
N PHE A 117 -3.10 -17.63 4.56
CA PHE A 117 -4.45 -17.53 4.00
C PHE A 117 -5.48 -16.83 4.91
N ASP A 118 -5.03 -16.00 5.87
CA ASP A 118 -5.91 -15.13 6.63
C ASP A 118 -6.30 -13.89 5.80
N LEU A 119 -7.47 -13.98 5.15
CA LEU A 119 -7.98 -12.91 4.29
C LEU A 119 -8.28 -11.63 5.08
N ALA A 120 -8.85 -11.75 6.28
CA ALA A 120 -9.29 -10.60 7.06
C ALA A 120 -8.09 -9.80 7.57
N ALA A 121 -7.11 -10.48 8.18
CA ALA A 121 -5.90 -9.83 8.68
C ALA A 121 -5.08 -9.22 7.53
N THR A 122 -5.01 -9.91 6.38
CA THR A 122 -4.33 -9.40 5.18
C THR A 122 -4.97 -8.11 4.67
N CYS A 123 -6.28 -8.12 4.45
CA CYS A 123 -7.02 -6.96 3.95
C CYS A 123 -6.92 -5.77 4.91
N LEU A 124 -7.02 -6.03 6.22
CA LEU A 124 -6.88 -5.01 7.24
C LEU A 124 -5.47 -4.41 7.24
N ALA A 125 -4.42 -5.23 7.25
CA ALA A 125 -3.04 -4.76 7.24
C ALA A 125 -2.69 -4.00 5.96
N LEU A 126 -3.12 -4.47 4.78
CA LEU A 126 -2.92 -3.76 3.50
C LEU A 126 -3.58 -2.37 3.51
N THR A 127 -4.81 -2.29 4.02
CA THR A 127 -5.58 -1.03 4.09
C THR A 127 -4.94 -0.05 5.06
N VAL A 128 -4.62 -0.50 6.28
CA VAL A 128 -3.95 0.33 7.29
C VAL A 128 -2.58 0.79 6.78
N GLY A 129 -1.82 -0.09 6.16
CA GLY A 129 -0.54 0.22 5.52
C GLY A 129 -0.63 1.32 4.47
N ALA A 130 -1.61 1.21 3.56
CA ALA A 130 -1.85 2.25 2.56
C ALA A 130 -2.23 3.61 3.19
N CYS A 131 -3.06 3.59 4.24
CA CYS A 131 -3.42 4.79 5.01
C CYS A 131 -2.20 5.42 5.70
N LEU A 132 -1.29 4.62 6.26
CA LEU A 132 -0.02 5.10 6.83
C LEU A 132 0.89 5.71 5.76
N GLY A 133 0.88 5.15 4.54
CA GLY A 133 1.57 5.76 3.39
C GLY A 133 1.05 7.15 3.06
N TRP A 134 -0.27 7.31 3.03
CA TRP A 134 -0.88 8.63 2.86
C TRP A 134 -0.56 9.58 4.00
N LEU A 135 -0.62 9.11 5.25
CA LEU A 135 -0.27 9.91 6.42
C LEU A 135 1.19 10.38 6.39
N SER A 136 2.09 9.54 5.88
CA SER A 136 3.51 9.87 5.72
C SER A 136 3.74 10.97 4.69
N GLU A 137 3.08 10.88 3.54
CA GLU A 137 3.12 11.94 2.53
C GLU A 137 2.51 13.25 3.05
N TYR A 138 1.38 13.15 3.78
CA TYR A 138 0.75 14.30 4.41
C TYR A 138 1.66 14.96 5.45
N ALA A 139 2.26 14.21 6.36
CA ALA A 139 3.21 14.71 7.35
C ALA A 139 4.43 15.37 6.69
N ALA A 140 4.98 14.74 5.64
CA ALA A 140 6.10 15.30 4.88
C ALA A 140 5.75 16.64 4.21
N SER A 141 4.53 16.78 3.67
CA SER A 141 4.06 18.03 3.07
C SER A 141 4.00 19.17 4.09
N ARG A 142 3.63 18.87 5.35
CA ARG A 142 3.60 19.84 6.45
C ARG A 142 5.02 20.27 6.85
N ILE A 143 5.95 19.33 6.98
CA ILE A 143 7.37 19.62 7.25
C ILE A 143 7.95 20.52 6.13
N GLY A 144 7.67 20.19 4.87
CA GLY A 144 8.10 20.98 3.72
C GLY A 144 7.51 22.40 3.70
N SER A 145 6.23 22.56 4.05
CA SER A 145 5.57 23.87 4.12
C SER A 145 6.12 24.78 5.22
N ILE A 146 6.55 24.21 6.35
CA ILE A 146 7.20 24.95 7.44
C ILE A 146 8.59 25.40 7.01
N SER A 147 9.33 24.55 6.28
CA SER A 147 10.66 24.90 5.75
C SER A 147 10.59 26.01 4.70
N ALA A 148 9.56 26.04 3.85
CA ALA A 148 9.35 27.13 2.88
C ALA A 148 8.91 28.44 3.54
N LYS A 149 8.14 28.39 4.62
CA LYS A 149 7.71 29.58 5.38
C LYS A 149 8.86 30.23 6.17
N SER A 150 9.90 29.47 6.50
CA SER A 150 11.12 29.97 7.16
C SER A 150 12.06 30.76 6.25
N GLU A 151 11.88 30.70 4.93
CA GLU A 151 12.69 31.42 3.92
C GLU A 151 11.92 32.61 3.30
N ALA A 152 10.79 33.04 3.88
CA ALA A 152 10.17 34.31 3.47
C ALA A 152 11.17 35.46 3.70
N PRO A 153 11.49 36.29 2.70
CA PRO A 153 12.42 37.39 2.88
C PRO A 153 11.90 38.30 3.98
N VAL A 154 12.75 38.64 4.94
CA VAL A 154 12.54 39.80 5.80
C VAL A 154 12.42 40.99 4.86
N GLU A 155 11.19 41.45 4.66
CA GLU A 155 10.84 42.60 3.84
C GLU A 155 11.66 43.79 4.33
N ALA A 156 12.61 44.21 3.50
CA ALA A 156 13.46 45.35 3.78
C ALA A 156 12.54 46.57 3.94
N GLN A 157 12.49 47.12 5.15
CA GLN A 157 11.82 48.39 5.39
C GLN A 157 12.41 49.45 4.46
N PRO A 158 11.59 50.20 3.71
CA PRO A 158 12.11 51.30 2.93
C PRO A 158 12.61 52.38 3.89
N VAL A 159 13.91 52.67 3.82
CA VAL A 159 14.48 53.91 4.33
C VAL A 159 13.94 55.03 3.44
N GLN A 160 12.91 55.75 3.92
CA GLN A 160 12.64 57.17 3.64
C GLN A 160 11.93 57.80 4.83
#